data_AF-A0A3N5ZRG3-F1
#
_entry.id   AF-A0A3N5ZRG3-F1
#
_cell.length_a   1.000
_cell.length_b   1.000
_cell.length_c   1.000
_cell.angle_alpha   90.00
_cell.angle_beta   90.00
_cell.angle_gamma   90.00
#
_symmetry.space_group_name_H-M   'P 1'
#
loop_
_entity.id
_entity.type
_entity.pdbx_description
1 polymer ?
#
loop_
_entity_poly.entity_id
_entity_poly.type
_entity_poly.pdbx_seq_one_letter_code
_entity_poly.pdbx_strand_id
1 'polypeptide(L)'
;FVGITWLIAFAFFVFWVFTTAEWRQYIPTTRKMLLVVRYYMYGIFRGEPHPVPKRRDAKHNPLQRLVYLSLAAFLLPIQMLSGLLYWSYNSWSEWGLGWLSLPVVAGVHLAGGFAILSFLIVHIYMITTGHSLGAHTRAMICGWEQVEERESIEEWEIKSRARTTPGQA
;
A
#
# COMPACT_ATOMS: atom_id res chain seq x y z
N PHE A 1 3.94 9.93 22.80
CA PHE A 1 4.13 8.46 22.88
C PHE A 1 3.64 7.73 21.63
N VAL A 2 2.38 7.86 21.21
CA VAL A 2 1.82 7.13 20.05
C VAL A 2 2.62 7.28 18.75
N GLY A 3 3.06 8.50 18.40
CA GLY A 3 3.87 8.73 17.20
C GLY A 3 5.24 8.03 17.22
N ILE A 4 5.86 7.93 18.40
CA ILE A 4 7.15 7.22 18.57
C ILE A 4 6.95 5.71 18.46
N THR A 5 5.87 5.18 19.07
CA THR A 5 5.50 3.76 18.90
C THR A 5 5.26 3.43 17.43
N TRP A 6 4.60 4.32 16.69
CA TRP A 6 4.37 4.15 15.25
C TRP A 6 5.67 4.16 14.44
N LEU A 7 6.63 5.04 14.77
CA LEU A 7 7.98 5.05 14.20
C LEU A 7 8.69 3.70 14.38
N ILE A 8 8.66 3.15 15.58
CA ILE A 8 9.30 1.86 15.90
C ILE A 8 8.61 0.72 15.13
N ALA A 9 7.28 0.68 15.13
CA ALA A 9 6.51 -0.35 14.42
C ALA A 9 6.76 -0.30 12.90
N PHE A 10 6.86 0.89 12.32
CA PHE A 10 7.16 1.06 10.91
C PHE A 10 8.59 0.61 10.56
N ALA A 11 9.58 0.90 11.42
CA ALA A 11 10.93 0.40 11.24
C ALA A 11 10.98 -1.14 11.22
N PHE A 12 10.24 -1.80 12.12
CA PHE A 12 10.10 -3.25 12.12
C PHE A 12 9.41 -3.79 10.86
N PHE A 13 8.34 -3.12 10.41
CA PHE A 13 7.64 -3.46 9.17
C PHE A 13 8.58 -3.39 7.95
N VAL A 14 9.33 -2.29 7.82
CA VAL A 14 10.30 -2.09 6.72
C VAL A 14 11.38 -3.17 6.77
N PHE A 15 11.96 -3.42 7.95
CA PHE A 15 12.94 -4.50 8.14
C PHE A 15 12.40 -5.86 7.70
N TRP A 16 11.17 -6.22 8.08
CA TRP A 16 10.54 -7.48 7.70
C TRP A 16 10.35 -7.59 6.19
N VAL A 17 9.85 -6.54 5.52
CA VAL A 17 9.64 -6.52 4.07
C VAL A 17 10.95 -6.67 3.30
N PHE A 18 12.02 -6.04 3.78
CA PHE A 18 13.35 -6.16 3.18
C PHE A 18 13.94 -7.56 3.37
N THR A 19 13.91 -8.10 4.59
CA THR A 19 14.50 -9.41 4.92
C THR A 19 13.77 -10.59 4.29
N THR A 20 12.44 -10.53 4.19
CA THR A 20 11.62 -11.59 3.56
C THR A 20 11.57 -11.51 2.02
N ALA A 21 12.17 -10.46 1.42
CA ALA A 21 12.09 -10.16 0.00
C ALA A 21 10.66 -10.01 -0.56
N GLU A 22 9.66 -9.81 0.31
CA GLU A 22 8.26 -9.58 -0.08
C GLU A 22 8.09 -8.24 -0.82
N TRP A 23 9.10 -7.35 -0.80
CA TRP A 23 9.13 -6.13 -1.62
C TRP A 23 8.89 -6.39 -3.12
N ARG A 24 9.24 -7.59 -3.62
CA ARG A 24 9.00 -8.00 -5.01
C ARG A 24 7.52 -8.00 -5.40
N GLN A 25 6.60 -8.11 -4.44
CA GLN A 25 5.16 -8.05 -4.67
C GLN A 25 4.65 -6.63 -4.96
N TYR A 26 5.45 -5.61 -4.65
CA TYR A 26 5.12 -4.19 -4.84
C TYR A 26 5.63 -3.61 -6.17
N ILE A 27 6.24 -4.44 -7.04
CA ILE A 27 6.71 -3.98 -8.35
C ILE A 27 5.51 -3.45 -9.16
N PRO A 28 5.52 -2.16 -9.54
CA PRO A 28 4.37 -1.52 -10.15
C PRO A 28 4.11 -2.06 -11.57
N THR A 29 2.83 -2.18 -11.92
CA THR A 29 2.38 -2.44 -13.29
C THR A 29 1.20 -1.54 -13.59
N THR A 30 1.21 -0.89 -14.76
CA THR A 30 0.12 -0.01 -15.19
C THR A 30 -0.98 -0.76 -15.96
N ARG A 31 -0.76 -2.04 -16.24
CA ARG A 31 -1.71 -2.87 -16.99
C ARG A 31 -3.00 -3.05 -16.19
N LYS A 32 -4.14 -2.88 -16.88
CA LYS A 32 -5.50 -3.05 -16.33
C LYS A 32 -5.86 -2.15 -15.14
N MET A 33 -5.08 -1.11 -14.82
CA MET A 33 -5.42 -0.17 -13.75
C MET A 33 -6.80 0.46 -13.94
N LEU A 34 -7.09 0.98 -15.13
CA LEU A 34 -8.40 1.58 -15.43
C LEU A 34 -9.55 0.58 -15.32
N LEU A 35 -9.30 -0.70 -15.68
CA LEU A 35 -10.28 -1.77 -15.58
C LEU A 35 -10.59 -2.11 -14.11
N VAL A 36 -9.56 -2.14 -13.26
CA VAL A 36 -9.69 -2.34 -11.80
C VAL A 36 -10.41 -1.15 -11.16
N VAL A 37 -10.08 0.08 -11.54
CA VAL A 37 -10.77 1.28 -11.06
C VAL A 37 -12.26 1.23 -11.44
N ARG A 38 -12.58 0.95 -12.70
CA ARG A 38 -13.97 0.82 -13.17
C ARG A 38 -14.72 -0.29 -12.43
N TYR A 39 -14.06 -1.40 -12.16
CA TYR A 39 -14.63 -2.51 -11.41
C TYR A 39 -15.06 -2.07 -10.01
N TYR A 40 -14.18 -1.43 -9.25
CA TYR A 40 -14.50 -0.99 -7.90
C TYR A 40 -15.48 0.19 -7.85
N MET A 41 -15.51 1.03 -8.88
CA MET A 41 -16.50 2.12 -8.97
C MET A 41 -17.90 1.63 -9.34
N TYR A 42 -18.00 0.60 -10.18
CA TYR A 42 -19.28 0.25 -10.82
C TYR A 42 -19.48 -1.25 -11.07
N GLY A 43 -18.46 -1.95 -11.59
CA GLY A 43 -18.59 -3.36 -11.97
C GLY A 43 -18.98 -4.28 -10.82
N ILE A 44 -18.55 -3.96 -9.59
CA ILE A 44 -18.87 -4.72 -8.40
C ILE A 44 -20.37 -4.73 -8.07
N PHE A 45 -21.08 -3.63 -8.32
CA PHE A 45 -22.52 -3.55 -8.10
C PHE A 45 -23.32 -4.31 -9.17
N ARG A 46 -22.71 -4.59 -10.32
CA ARG A 46 -23.29 -5.44 -11.37
C ARG A 46 -22.95 -6.92 -11.20
N GLY A 47 -22.21 -7.30 -10.17
CA GLY A 47 -21.74 -8.68 -9.99
C GLY A 47 -20.77 -9.13 -11.08
N GLU A 48 -20.07 -8.20 -11.75
CA GLU A 48 -19.03 -8.55 -12.71
C GLU A 48 -17.91 -9.34 -11.98
N PRO A 49 -17.20 -10.27 -12.65
CA PRO A 49 -16.04 -10.92 -12.06
C PRO A 49 -14.88 -9.92 -11.89
N HIS A 50 -14.08 -10.07 -10.82
CA HIS A 50 -12.92 -9.22 -10.60
C HIS A 50 -11.92 -9.37 -11.77
N PRO A 51 -11.44 -8.27 -12.38
CA PRO A 51 -10.70 -8.29 -13.64
C PRO A 51 -9.29 -8.90 -13.56
N VAL A 52 -8.81 -9.20 -12.36
CA VAL A 52 -7.48 -9.80 -12.10
C VAL A 52 -7.63 -10.85 -10.99
N PRO A 53 -7.49 -12.16 -11.26
CA PRO A 53 -7.55 -13.18 -10.22
C PRO A 53 -6.37 -13.06 -9.24
N LYS A 54 -6.62 -13.28 -7.95
CA LYS A 54 -5.57 -13.26 -6.91
C LYS A 54 -4.75 -14.56 -6.97
N ARG A 55 -3.42 -14.47 -6.84
CA ARG A 55 -2.50 -15.63 -6.76
C ARG A 55 -1.57 -15.48 -5.56
N ARG A 56 -0.92 -16.57 -5.12
CA ARG A 56 0.03 -16.58 -3.98
C ARG A 56 1.26 -15.68 -4.16
N ASP A 57 1.75 -15.56 -5.39
CA ASP A 57 2.87 -14.68 -5.83
C ASP A 57 2.42 -13.28 -6.28
N ALA A 58 1.12 -13.12 -6.55
CA ALA A 58 0.47 -11.88 -6.99
C ALA A 58 -0.72 -11.57 -6.06
N LYS A 59 -0.42 -11.40 -4.76
CA LYS A 59 -1.43 -11.21 -3.71
C LYS A 59 -2.26 -9.93 -3.88
N HIS A 60 -1.69 -8.94 -4.56
CA HIS A 60 -2.28 -7.61 -4.74
C HIS A 60 -2.63 -7.34 -6.20
N ASN A 61 -3.78 -6.71 -6.42
CA ASN A 61 -4.15 -6.21 -7.73
C ASN A 61 -3.25 -5.01 -8.13
N PRO A 62 -3.13 -4.66 -9.42
CA PRO A 62 -2.26 -3.57 -9.89
C PRO A 62 -2.48 -2.22 -9.19
N LEU A 63 -3.74 -1.87 -8.90
CA LEU A 63 -4.09 -0.64 -8.20
C LEU A 63 -3.60 -0.65 -6.75
N GLN A 64 -3.85 -1.75 -6.03
CA GLN A 64 -3.41 -1.95 -4.64
C GLN A 64 -1.89 -1.94 -4.53
N ARG A 65 -1.16 -2.55 -5.47
CA ARG A 65 0.31 -2.50 -5.46
C ARG A 65 0.83 -1.07 -5.52
N LEU A 66 0.31 -0.27 -6.46
CA LEU A 66 0.74 1.12 -6.61
C LEU A 66 0.37 1.97 -5.40
N VAL A 67 -0.86 1.80 -4.89
CA VAL A 67 -1.33 2.51 -3.70
C VAL A 67 -0.49 2.14 -2.48
N TYR A 68 -0.25 0.85 -2.22
CA TYR A 68 0.54 0.41 -1.08
C TYR A 68 2.02 0.79 -1.20
N LEU A 69 2.60 0.72 -2.39
CA LEU A 69 3.95 1.22 -2.63
C LEU A 69 4.01 2.73 -2.35
N SER A 70 3.08 3.52 -2.89
CA SER A 70 3.05 4.97 -2.68
C SER A 70 2.85 5.33 -1.21
N LEU A 71 1.98 4.59 -0.52
CA LEU A 71 1.70 4.74 0.90
C LEU A 71 2.95 4.46 1.73
N ALA A 72 3.57 3.29 1.54
CA ALA A 72 4.73 2.86 2.31
C ALA A 72 6.00 3.64 1.99
N ALA A 73 6.23 4.02 0.73
CA ALA A 73 7.45 4.70 0.31
C ALA A 73 7.40 6.22 0.48
N PHE A 74 6.22 6.84 0.43
CA PHE A 74 6.09 8.30 0.48
C PHE A 74 5.19 8.79 1.61
N LEU A 75 3.92 8.38 1.63
CA LEU A 75 2.95 9.02 2.55
C LEU A 75 3.29 8.76 4.03
N LEU A 76 3.54 7.51 4.42
CA LEU A 76 3.87 7.18 5.81
C LEU A 76 5.21 7.80 6.24
N PRO A 77 6.32 7.67 5.46
CA PRO A 77 7.58 8.33 5.81
C PRO A 77 7.47 9.85 5.94
N ILE A 78 6.76 10.53 5.02
CA ILE A 78 6.56 11.98 5.09
C ILE A 78 5.73 12.35 6.33
N GLN A 79 4.66 11.61 6.63
CA GLN A 79 3.84 11.89 7.82
C GLN A 79 4.65 11.73 9.11
N MET A 80 5.44 10.66 9.20
CA MET A 80 6.27 10.38 10.37
C MET A 80 7.38 11.41 10.53
N LEU A 81 8.08 11.76 9.44
CA LEU A 81 9.15 12.75 9.45
C LEU A 81 8.63 14.15 9.79
N SER A 82 7.54 14.58 9.13
CA SER A 82 6.91 15.87 9.44
C SER A 82 6.39 15.93 10.88
N GLY A 83 5.87 14.82 11.42
CA GLY A 83 5.44 14.73 12.81
C GLY A 83 6.60 14.81 13.79
N LEU A 84 7.71 14.14 13.49
CA LEU A 84 8.94 14.20 14.30
C LEU A 84 9.54 15.60 14.28
N LEU A 85 9.64 16.23 13.10
CA LEU A 85 10.14 17.59 12.94
C LEU A 85 9.25 18.59 13.69
N TYR A 86 7.92 18.46 13.58
CA TYR A 86 7.01 19.35 14.28
C TYR A 86 7.12 19.19 15.81
N TRP A 87 7.28 17.96 16.29
CA TRP A 87 7.51 17.70 17.72
C TRP A 87 8.85 18.24 18.24
N SER A 88 9.90 18.23 17.41
CA SER A 88 11.24 18.70 17.77
C SER A 88 11.47 20.20 17.51
N TYR A 89 10.43 20.97 17.24
CA TYR A 89 10.53 22.39 16.86
C TYR A 89 11.42 23.22 17.79
N ASN A 90 11.30 23.02 19.10
CA ASN A 90 12.08 23.76 20.09
C ASN A 90 13.60 23.53 19.98
N SER A 91 14.04 22.42 19.38
CA SER A 91 15.44 22.07 19.19
C SER A 91 15.99 22.46 17.81
N TRP A 92 15.16 23.02 16.91
CA TRP A 92 15.59 23.33 15.54
C TRP A 92 16.73 24.35 15.48
N SER A 93 16.72 25.34 16.38
CA SER A 93 17.79 26.36 16.45
C SER A 93 19.15 25.71 16.72
N GLU A 94 19.20 24.77 17.66
CA GLU A 94 20.42 24.03 18.02
C GLU A 94 20.89 23.09 16.90
N TRP A 95 19.96 22.57 16.09
CA TRP A 95 20.25 21.67 14.98
C TRP A 95 20.59 22.39 13.66
N GLY A 96 20.61 23.73 13.66
CA GLY A 96 20.84 24.52 12.44
C GLY A 96 19.67 24.49 11.46
N LEU A 97 18.47 24.12 11.93
CA LEU A 97 17.24 24.02 11.13
C LEU A 97 16.38 25.28 11.18
N GLY A 98 16.92 26.42 11.65
CA GLY A 98 16.19 27.69 11.76
C GLY A 98 15.67 28.26 10.43
N TRP A 99 16.10 27.73 9.29
CA TRP A 99 15.61 28.07 7.96
C TRP A 99 14.28 27.36 7.61
N LEU A 100 13.89 26.32 8.35
CA LEU A 100 12.62 25.64 8.15
C LEU A 100 11.45 26.49 8.65
N SER A 101 10.40 26.57 7.85
CA SER A 101 9.17 27.27 8.21
C SER A 101 8.24 26.33 8.98
N LEU A 102 7.97 26.65 10.25
CA LEU A 102 7.02 25.91 11.08
C LEU A 102 5.63 25.78 10.43
N PRO A 103 5.02 26.87 9.89
CA PRO A 103 3.75 26.77 9.15
C PRO A 103 3.79 25.77 7.99
N VAL A 104 4.90 25.68 7.27
CA VAL A 104 5.05 24.74 6.15
C VAL A 104 5.08 23.30 6.65
N VAL A 105 5.89 23.01 7.68
CA VAL A 105 5.97 21.65 8.25
C VAL A 105 4.63 21.23 8.85
N ALA A 106 3.96 22.13 9.58
CA ALA A 106 2.63 21.87 10.13
C ALA A 106 1.59 21.67 9.01
N GLY A 107 1.64 22.46 7.94
CA GLY A 107 0.76 22.31 6.78
C GLY A 107 0.95 20.97 6.05
N VAL A 108 2.20 20.56 5.83
CA VAL A 108 2.54 19.25 5.24
C VAL A 108 2.03 18.11 6.14
N HIS A 109 2.24 18.20 7.45
CA HIS A 109 1.79 17.19 8.41
C HIS A 109 0.26 17.08 8.44
N LEU A 110 -0.44 18.21 8.37
CA LEU A 110 -1.90 18.25 8.33
C LEU A 110 -2.43 17.64 7.02
N ALA A 111 -1.85 18.01 5.88
CA ALA A 111 -2.22 17.47 4.58
C ALA A 111 -1.98 15.95 4.49
N GLY A 112 -0.84 15.47 5.00
CA GLY A 112 -0.56 14.04 5.07
C GLY A 112 -1.52 13.29 6.00
N GLY A 113 -1.93 13.91 7.11
CA GLY A 113 -2.96 13.39 8.02
C GLY A 113 -4.30 13.19 7.31
N PHE A 114 -4.75 14.18 6.54
CA PHE A 114 -5.96 14.06 5.72
C PHE A 114 -5.83 12.99 4.63
N ALA A 115 -4.68 12.89 3.97
CA ALA A 115 -4.44 11.85 2.97
C ALA A 115 -4.51 10.43 3.57
N ILE A 116 -3.97 10.23 4.78
CA ILE A 116 -4.09 8.95 5.51
C ILE A 116 -5.55 8.68 5.89
N LEU A 117 -6.29 9.70 6.34
CA LEU A 117 -7.71 9.55 6.65
C LEU A 117 -8.53 9.16 5.42
N SER A 118 -8.31 9.81 4.27
CA SER A 118 -8.96 9.45 3.00
C SER A 118 -8.62 8.03 2.57
N PHE A 119 -7.34 7.63 2.69
CA PHE A 119 -6.92 6.26 2.44
C PHE A 119 -7.65 5.27 3.35
N LEU A 120 -7.79 5.56 4.65
CA LEU A 120 -8.48 4.69 5.60
C LEU A 120 -9.95 4.49 5.22
N ILE A 121 -10.66 5.55 4.82
CA ILE A 121 -12.06 5.47 4.37
C ILE A 121 -12.18 4.54 3.16
N VAL A 122 -11.36 4.78 2.12
CA VAL A 122 -11.37 3.94 0.92
C VAL A 122 -10.95 2.50 1.25
N HIS A 123 -9.96 2.32 2.10
CA HIS A 123 -9.49 1.01 2.52
C HIS A 123 -10.59 0.20 3.22
N ILE A 124 -11.28 0.80 4.19
CA ILE A 124 -12.41 0.16 4.89
C ILE A 124 -13.51 -0.24 3.91
N TYR A 125 -13.86 0.64 2.97
CA TYR A 125 -14.80 0.30 1.90
C TYR A 125 -14.33 -0.94 1.14
N MET A 126 -13.10 -0.93 0.62
CA MET A 126 -12.57 -2.00 -0.23
C MET A 126 -12.44 -3.35 0.47
N ILE A 127 -12.16 -3.39 1.77
CA ILE A 127 -12.07 -4.65 2.52
C ILE A 127 -13.46 -5.21 2.87
N THR A 128 -14.52 -4.40 2.81
CA THR A 128 -15.90 -4.87 3.01
C THR A 128 -16.53 -5.41 1.73
N THR A 129 -15.92 -5.19 0.56
CA THR A 129 -16.45 -5.66 -0.72
C THR A 129 -16.01 -7.09 -1.10
N GLY A 130 -15.77 -7.95 -0.10
CA GLY A 130 -15.43 -9.36 -0.30
C GLY A 130 -16.65 -10.26 -0.48
N HIS A 131 -16.43 -11.58 -0.58
CA HIS A 131 -17.52 -12.59 -0.60
C HIS A 131 -18.45 -12.49 0.62
N SER A 132 -17.95 -11.96 1.72
CA SER A 132 -18.73 -11.48 2.86
C SER A 132 -18.07 -10.23 3.42
N LEU A 133 -18.84 -9.41 4.15
CA LEU A 133 -18.36 -8.14 4.74
C LEU A 133 -17.12 -8.32 5.63
N GLY A 134 -16.94 -9.50 6.23
CA GLY A 134 -15.81 -9.81 7.11
C GLY A 134 -14.74 -10.70 6.49
N ALA A 135 -14.88 -11.14 5.23
CA ALA A 135 -13.97 -12.10 4.62
C ALA A 135 -12.52 -11.59 4.59
N HIS A 136 -12.31 -10.37 4.10
CA HIS A 136 -10.97 -9.78 4.04
C HIS A 136 -10.44 -9.39 5.42
N THR A 137 -11.29 -8.87 6.32
CA THR A 137 -10.89 -8.56 7.70
C THR A 137 -10.43 -9.81 8.45
N ARG A 138 -11.15 -10.93 8.30
CA ARG A 138 -10.75 -12.22 8.87
C ARG A 138 -9.42 -12.70 8.29
N ALA A 139 -9.22 -12.56 6.99
CA ALA A 139 -7.96 -12.94 6.34
C ALA A 139 -6.77 -12.12 6.90
N MET A 140 -6.97 -10.82 7.19
CA MET A 140 -5.93 -9.98 7.81
C MET A 140 -5.57 -10.44 9.24
N ILE A 141 -6.55 -10.81 10.04
CA ILE A 141 -6.34 -11.23 11.44
C ILE A 141 -5.77 -12.66 11.51
N CYS A 142 -6.31 -13.58 10.71
CA CYS A 142 -5.91 -14.99 10.75
C CYS A 142 -4.67 -15.29 9.90
N GLY A 143 -4.33 -14.43 8.95
CA GLY A 143 -3.21 -14.64 8.01
C GLY A 143 -3.52 -15.60 6.85
N TRP A 144 -4.75 -16.11 6.73
CA TRP A 144 -5.16 -17.06 5.69
C TRP A 144 -6.44 -16.58 4.98
N GLU A 145 -6.41 -16.55 3.64
CA GLU A 145 -7.56 -16.23 2.79
C GLU A 145 -7.96 -17.49 1.99
N GLN A 146 -9.26 -17.79 1.90
CA GLN A 146 -9.75 -18.77 0.93
C GLN A 146 -9.83 -18.10 -0.43
N VAL A 147 -9.04 -18.60 -1.38
CA VAL A 147 -9.01 -18.10 -2.76
C VAL A 147 -9.78 -19.10 -3.61
N GLU A 148 -10.84 -18.66 -4.29
CA GLU A 148 -11.48 -19.46 -5.33
C GLU A 148 -10.49 -19.63 -6.48
N GLU A 149 -10.12 -20.88 -6.78
CA GLU A 149 -9.22 -21.23 -7.87
C GLU A 149 -9.96 -21.01 -9.21
N ARG A 150 -9.85 -19.81 -9.78
CA ARG A 150 -10.33 -19.52 -11.14
C ARG A 150 -9.16 -19.59 -12.12
N GLU A 151 -9.22 -20.55 -13.03
CA GLU A 151 -8.16 -20.97 -13.98
C GLU A 151 -7.81 -19.99 -15.12
N SER A 152 -8.36 -18.77 -15.20
CA SER A 152 -8.03 -17.89 -16.33
C SER A 152 -6.69 -17.18 -16.14
N ILE A 153 -5.60 -17.87 -16.48
CA ILE A 153 -4.25 -17.30 -16.54
C ILE A 153 -4.19 -16.31 -17.70
N GLU A 154 -3.86 -15.05 -17.42
CA GLU A 154 -3.65 -14.06 -18.48
C GLU A 154 -2.21 -14.09 -18.99
N GLU A 155 -2.05 -14.30 -20.30
CA GLU A 155 -0.77 -14.52 -20.99
C GLU A 155 0.30 -13.46 -20.70
N TRP A 156 -0.10 -12.24 -20.35
CA TRP A 156 0.81 -11.13 -20.14
C TRP A 156 1.57 -11.21 -18.80
N GLU A 157 1.02 -11.90 -17.77
CA GLU A 157 1.72 -12.19 -16.52
C GLU A 157 2.74 -13.33 -16.67
N ILE A 158 2.45 -14.30 -17.56
CA ILE A 158 3.41 -15.35 -17.96
C ILE A 158 4.60 -14.72 -18.67
N LYS A 159 4.34 -13.78 -19.59
CA LYS A 159 5.37 -13.17 -20.46
C LYS A 159 6.39 -12.31 -19.69
N SER A 160 6.01 -11.69 -18.57
CA SER A 160 6.98 -11.01 -17.69
C SER A 160 7.99 -11.96 -17.06
N ARG A 161 7.61 -13.22 -16.85
CA ARG A 161 8.46 -14.26 -16.25
C ARG A 161 9.49 -14.79 -17.23
N ALA A 162 9.09 -15.03 -18.48
CA ALA A 162 9.98 -15.51 -19.56
C ALA A 162 11.10 -14.51 -19.90
N ARG A 163 10.93 -13.22 -19.61
CA ARG A 163 11.92 -12.18 -19.91
C ARG A 163 12.99 -12.01 -18.81
N THR A 164 12.85 -12.67 -17.65
CA THR A 164 13.76 -12.58 -16.50
C THR A 164 14.71 -13.78 -16.34
N THR A 165 14.75 -14.71 -17.31
CA THR A 165 15.78 -15.75 -17.36
C THR A 165 16.71 -15.45 -18.54
N PRO A 166 17.84 -14.75 -18.35
CA PRO A 166 18.91 -14.82 -19.33
C PRO A 166 19.51 -16.22 -19.25
N GLY A 167 19.50 -16.91 -20.40
CA GLY A 167 20.31 -18.08 -20.76
C GLY A 167 20.84 -18.97 -19.63
N GLN A 168 20.23 -20.14 -19.50
CA GLN A 168 21.02 -21.32 -19.13
C GLN A 168 21.89 -21.67 -20.35
N ALA A 169 23.21 -21.58 -20.17
CA ALA A 169 24.20 -22.24 -21.01
C ALA A 169 24.22 -23.75 -20.68
#